data_AF-A0A1X7JUX8-F1
#
_entry.id   AF-A0A1X7JUX8-F1
#
_cell.length_a   1.000
_cell.length_b   1.000
_cell.length_c   1.000
_cell.angle_alpha   90.00
_cell.angle_beta   90.00
_cell.angle_gamma   90.00
#
_symmetry.space_group_name_H-M   'P 1'
#
loop_
_entity.id
_entity.type
_entity.pdbx_description
1 polymer ?
#
loop_
_entity_poly.entity_id
_entity_poly.type
_entity_poly.pdbx_seq_one_letter_code
_entity_poly.pdbx_strand_id
1 'polypeptide(L)'
;MVVPEQYPDRMVFENQHGELVELECRFRPSKGNTFVQMKDGTDVQVSFDIAFPDGTPSILLGTVFNAINERGEIFIYQQQLLSFHVGAFHCLGRC
;
A
#
# COMPACT_ATOMS: atom_id res chain seq x y z
N MET A 1 18.12 19.25 6.85
CA MET A 1 17.28 18.53 7.83
C MET A 1 17.07 17.14 7.27
N VAL A 2 17.60 16.12 7.94
CA VAL A 2 17.35 14.73 7.53
C VAL A 2 15.97 14.40 8.09
N VAL A 3 14.97 14.35 7.22
CA VAL A 3 13.64 13.86 7.61
C VAL A 3 13.87 12.39 8.00
N PRO A 4 13.65 11.99 9.27
CA PRO A 4 13.79 10.59 9.63
C PRO A 4 12.83 9.80 8.75
N GLU A 5 13.33 8.72 8.14
CA GLU A 5 12.58 7.78 7.31
C GLU A 5 11.26 7.45 8.01
N GLN A 6 10.18 8.07 7.56
CA GLN A 6 8.96 8.19 8.36
C GLN A 6 8.21 6.85 8.39
N TYR A 7 8.42 6.03 7.35
CA TYR A 7 7.84 4.72 7.25
C TYR A 7 8.82 3.67 6.68
N PRO A 8 8.76 2.43 7.20
CA PRO A 8 9.71 1.37 6.86
C PRO A 8 9.34 0.57 5.60
N ASP A 9 8.10 0.71 5.11
CA ASP A 9 7.60 -0.07 3.97
C ASP A 9 7.48 0.81 2.73
N ARG A 10 7.43 0.16 1.56
CA ARG A 10 7.34 0.83 0.26
C ARG A 10 6.23 0.21 -0.58
N MET A 11 5.39 1.05 -1.16
CA MET A 11 4.35 0.69 -2.10
C MET A 11 4.83 1.02 -3.51
N VAL A 12 4.86 0.02 -4.39
CA VAL A 12 5.30 0.16 -5.78
C VAL A 12 4.13 -0.15 -6.70
N PHE A 13 3.81 0.78 -7.60
CA PHE A 13 2.71 0.63 -8.56
C PHE A 13 2.98 1.39 -9.86
N GLU A 14 2.25 1.04 -10.91
CA GLU A 14 2.27 1.79 -12.18
C GLU A 14 1.18 2.86 -12.15
N ASN A 15 1.54 4.12 -12.46
CA ASN A 15 0.58 5.21 -12.52
C ASN A 15 -0.21 5.21 -13.84
N GLN A 16 -1.16 6.14 -14.00
CA GLN A 16 -1.97 6.26 -15.22
C GLN A 16 -1.16 6.58 -16.49
N HIS A 17 0.08 7.04 -16.34
CA HIS A 17 0.98 7.38 -17.44
C HIS A 17 1.93 6.23 -17.80
N GLY A 18 1.82 5.08 -17.13
CA GLY A 18 2.68 3.92 -17.34
C GLY A 18 4.04 4.02 -16.63
N GLU A 19 4.19 4.96 -15.71
CA GLU A 19 5.42 5.15 -14.96
C GLU A 19 5.37 4.37 -13.64
N LEU A 20 6.50 3.73 -13.30
CA LEU A 20 6.65 3.07 -12.02
C LEU A 20 6.84 4.11 -10.91
N VAL A 21 5.91 4.14 -9.97
CA VAL A 21 5.93 5.00 -8.79
C VAL A 21 6.26 4.16 -7.57
N GLU A 22 7.18 4.65 -6.75
CA GLU A 22 7.53 4.08 -5.45
C GLU A 22 7.23 5.12 -4.36
N LEU A 23 6.51 4.68 -3.33
CA LEU A 23 6.04 5.52 -2.24
C LEU A 23 6.34 4.87 -0.89
N GLU A 24 6.97 5.61 0.01
CA GLU A 24 7.14 5.18 1.41
C GLU A 24 5.77 5.18 2.13
N CYS A 25 5.45 4.10 2.83
CA CYS A 25 4.19 3.94 3.57
C CYS A 25 4.38 2.93 4.69
N ARG A 26 3.37 2.77 5.56
CA ARG A 26 3.38 1.72 6.59
C ARG A 26 2.12 0.88 6.53
N PHE A 27 2.30 -0.43 6.49
CA PHE A 27 1.20 -1.38 6.62
C PHE A 27 1.04 -1.76 8.10
N ARG A 28 -0.14 -1.51 8.66
CA ARG A 28 -0.48 -1.85 10.04
C ARG A 28 -1.48 -2.99 10.07
N PRO A 29 -1.24 -4.10 10.78
CA PRO A 29 -2.24 -5.14 10.93
C PRO A 29 -3.55 -4.58 11.49
N SER A 30 -4.66 -4.87 10.83
CA SER A 30 -6.01 -4.47 11.22
C SER A 30 -6.89 -5.72 11.39
N LYS A 31 -7.97 -5.62 12.17
CA LYS A 31 -8.88 -6.74 12.48
C LYS A 31 -9.87 -7.06 11.34
N GLY A 32 -9.46 -6.88 10.09
CA GLY A 32 -10.30 -7.17 8.92
C GLY A 32 -10.20 -8.63 8.44
N ASN A 33 -10.94 -8.93 7.36
CA ASN A 33 -10.92 -10.23 6.67
C ASN A 33 -10.56 -10.06 5.18
N THR A 34 -9.42 -9.45 4.86
CA THR A 34 -8.92 -9.34 3.48
C THR A 34 -8.03 -10.55 3.15
N PHE A 35 -8.07 -11.03 1.91
CA PHE A 35 -7.11 -11.99 1.37
C PHE A 35 -6.10 -11.25 0.50
N VAL A 36 -4.82 -11.56 0.69
CA VAL A 36 -3.71 -11.02 -0.10
C VAL A 36 -3.06 -12.18 -0.84
N GLN A 37 -2.82 -11.96 -2.13
CA GLN A 37 -2.04 -12.89 -2.93
C GLN A 37 -0.54 -12.72 -2.63
N MET A 38 0.09 -13.83 -2.25
CA MET A 38 1.53 -13.93 -2.09
C MET A 38 2.20 -14.21 -3.44
N LYS A 39 3.51 -13.96 -3.53
CA LYS A 39 4.29 -14.17 -4.77
C LYS A 39 4.27 -15.63 -5.26
N ASP A 40 4.04 -16.59 -4.36
CA ASP A 40 3.90 -18.02 -4.67
C ASP A 40 2.50 -18.41 -5.17
N GLY A 41 1.57 -17.45 -5.26
CA GLY A 41 0.19 -17.67 -5.69
C GLY A 41 -0.76 -18.10 -4.56
N THR A 42 -0.28 -18.19 -3.31
CA THR A 42 -1.12 -18.50 -2.16
C THR A 42 -1.93 -17.29 -1.72
N ASP A 43 -3.23 -17.47 -1.51
CA ASP A 43 -4.08 -16.45 -0.88
C ASP A 43 -4.00 -16.58 0.64
N VAL A 44 -3.41 -15.58 1.29
CA VAL A 44 -3.29 -15.51 2.75
C VAL A 44 -4.28 -14.48 3.27
N GLN A 45 -5.08 -14.85 4.26
CA GLN A 45 -5.94 -13.88 4.94
C GLN A 45 -5.09 -12.96 5.81
N VAL A 46 -4.97 -11.71 5.39
CA VAL A 46 -4.28 -10.64 6.12
C VAL A 46 -5.06 -9.35 5.92
N SER A 47 -5.25 -8.62 7.01
CA SER A 47 -5.82 -7.29 6.97
C SER A 47 -4.82 -6.28 7.44
N PHE A 48 -4.56 -5.30 6.57
CA PHE A 48 -3.70 -4.18 6.85
C PHE A 48 -4.47 -2.88 6.63
N ASP A 49 -4.26 -1.91 7.50
CA ASP A 49 -4.50 -0.50 7.21
C ASP A 49 -3.21 0.09 6.63
N ILE A 50 -3.32 0.94 5.60
CA ILE A 50 -2.16 1.61 4.99
C ILE A 50 -2.09 3.05 5.51
N ALA A 51 -0.94 3.43 6.06
CA ALA A 51 -0.64 4.80 6.45
C ALA A 51 0.33 5.43 5.43
N PHE A 52 -0.07 6.57 4.87
CA PHE A 52 0.74 7.33 3.92
C PHE A 52 1.39 8.56 4.59
N PRO A 53 2.47 9.10 4.01
CA PRO A 53 3.01 10.42 4.34
C PRO A 53 2.00 11.54 4.14
N ASP A 54 2.19 12.64 4.86
CA ASP A 54 1.44 13.85 4.58
C ASP A 54 1.80 14.38 3.18
N GLY A 55 0.81 14.89 2.45
CA GLY A 55 0.98 15.34 1.07
C GLY A 55 1.08 14.23 0.02
N THR A 56 0.88 12.95 0.38
CA THR A 56 0.75 11.88 -0.62
C THR A 56 -0.41 12.19 -1.59
N PRO A 57 -0.18 12.18 -2.91
CA PRO A 57 -1.23 12.43 -3.89
C PRO A 57 -2.27 11.32 -3.87
N SER A 58 -3.49 11.63 -4.31
CA SER A 58 -4.56 10.64 -4.37
C SER A 58 -4.19 9.49 -5.32
N ILE A 59 -4.26 8.26 -4.81
CA ILE A 59 -4.04 7.03 -5.56
C ILE A 59 -5.41 6.44 -5.90
N LEU A 60 -5.60 5.95 -7.12
CA LEU A 60 -6.85 5.31 -7.50
C LEU A 60 -7.03 4.00 -6.73
N LEU A 61 -8.26 3.73 -6.26
CA LEU A 61 -8.56 2.49 -5.55
C LEU A 61 -8.35 1.23 -6.43
N GLY A 62 -8.47 1.35 -7.74
CA GLY A 62 -8.19 0.26 -8.68
C GLY A 62 -6.72 -0.01 -8.96
N THR A 63 -5.80 0.81 -8.41
CA THR A 63 -4.36 0.66 -8.63
C THR A 63 -3.88 -0.68 -8.07
N VAL A 64 -3.20 -1.45 -8.92
CA VAL A 64 -2.53 -2.69 -8.55
C VAL A 64 -1.13 -2.36 -8.07
N PHE A 65 -0.74 -2.86 -6.90
CA PHE A 65 0.54 -2.54 -6.29
C PHE A 65 1.22 -3.76 -5.66
N ASN A 66 2.51 -3.60 -5.40
CA ASN A 66 3.31 -4.48 -4.55
C ASN A 66 3.73 -3.72 -3.29
N ALA A 67 3.72 -4.39 -2.13
CA ALA A 67 4.29 -3.86 -0.90
C ALA A 67 5.61 -4.56 -0.57
N ILE A 68 6.62 -3.75 -0.27
CA ILE A 68 7.98 -4.17 0.06
C ILE A 68 8.28 -3.74 1.50
N ASN A 69 8.70 -4.67 2.35
CA ASN A 69 9.05 -4.36 3.74
C ASN A 69 10.46 -3.73 3.84
N GLU A 70 10.85 -3.33 5.06
CA GLU A 70 12.19 -2.78 5.35
C GLU A 70 13.36 -3.71 4.95
N ARG A 71 13.10 -5.01 4.79
CA ARG A 71 14.09 -6.03 4.39
C ARG A 71 14.20 -6.20 2.87
N GLY A 72 13.37 -5.50 2.10
CA GLY A 72 13.30 -5.64 0.65
C GLY A 72 12.44 -6.80 0.15
N GLU A 73 11.65 -7.42 1.03
CA GLU A 73 10.81 -8.57 0.69
C GLU A 73 9.40 -8.12 0.30
N ILE A 74 8.86 -8.70 -0.78
CA ILE A 74 7.48 -8.46 -1.20
C ILE A 74 6.55 -9.30 -0.33
N PHE A 75 5.64 -8.64 0.39
CA PHE A 75 4.66 -9.30 1.26
C PHE A 75 3.20 -9.03 0.84
N ILE A 76 2.98 -8.13 -0.10
CA ILE A 76 1.72 -7.97 -0.86
C ILE A 76 2.12 -7.95 -2.33
N TYR A 77 1.57 -8.87 -3.13
CA TYR A 77 1.92 -8.99 -4.54
C TYR A 77 0.68 -8.75 -5.43
N GLN A 78 0.81 -7.84 -6.38
CA GLN A 78 -0.19 -7.50 -7.41
C GLN A 78 -1.62 -7.37 -6.88
N GLN A 79 -1.79 -6.69 -5.74
CA GLN A 79 -3.09 -6.50 -5.11
C GLN A 79 -3.69 -5.14 -5.47
N GLN A 80 -5.02 -5.08 -5.62
CA GLN A 80 -5.72 -3.80 -5.77
C GLN A 80 -5.77 -3.03 -4.45
N LEU A 81 -5.56 -1.72 -4.50
CA LEU A 81 -5.64 -0.83 -3.33
C LEU A 81 -7.01 -0.89 -2.64
N LEU A 82 -8.09 -1.09 -3.40
CA LEU A 82 -9.46 -1.27 -2.89
C LEU A 82 -9.60 -2.42 -1.88
N SER A 83 -8.73 -3.43 -1.95
CA SER A 83 -8.74 -4.56 -1.02
C SER A 83 -8.31 -4.18 0.40
N PHE A 84 -7.72 -3.00 0.58
CA PHE A 84 -7.25 -2.50 1.86
C PHE A 84 -8.19 -1.43 2.40
N HIS A 85 -8.43 -1.46 3.70
CA HIS A 85 -9.09 -0.36 4.38
C HIS A 85 -8.06 0.78 4.50
N VAL A 86 -8.27 1.86 3.75
CA VAL A 86 -7.45 3.06 3.93
C VAL A 86 -8.02 3.80 5.13
N GLY A 87 -7.44 3.53 6.30
CA GLY A 87 -7.86 4.11 7.58
C GLY A 87 -8.04 5.61 7.46
N ALA A 88 -9.21 6.10 7.88
CA ALA A 88 -9.68 7.47 7.71
C ALA A 88 -8.75 8.51 8.36
N PHE A 89 -7.69 8.89 7.66
CA PHE A 89 -7.05 10.19 7.67
C PHE A 89 -6.49 10.39 6.25
N HIS A 90 -7.19 11.23 5.47
CA HIS A 90 -6.83 11.73 4.13
C HIS A 90 -7.26 10.98 2.85
N CYS A 91 -8.15 9.98 2.91
CA CYS A 91 -8.93 9.59 1.73
C CYS A 91 -10.24 10.36 1.65
N LEU A 92 -10.17 11.68 1.43
CA LEU A 92 -11.28 12.39 0.80
C LEU A 92 -11.18 12.16 -0.71
N GLY A 93 -11.61 10.98 -1.15
CA GLY A 93 -12.21 10.87 -2.47
C GLY A 93 -13.53 11.63 -2.43
N ARG A 94 -13.47 12.97 -2.55
CA ARG A 94 -14.68 13.74 -2.83
C ARG A 94 -15.08 13.42 -4.26
N CYS A 95 -16.27 12.84 -4.38
CA CYS A 95 -17.06 12.71 -5.58
C CYS A 95 -17.19 14.05 -6.31
#